data_AF-A0A5R2MZQ8-F1
#
_entry.id   AF-A0A5R2MZQ8-F1
#
_cell.length_a   1.000
_cell.length_b   1.000
_cell.length_c   1.000
_cell.angle_alpha   90.00
_cell.angle_beta   90.00
_cell.angle_gamma   90.00
#
_symmetry.space_group_name_H-M   'P 1'
#
loop_
_entity.id
_entity.type
_entity.pdbx_description
1 polymer ?
#
loop_
_entity_poly.entity_id
_entity_poly.type
_entity_poly.pdbx_seq_one_letter_code
_entity_poly.pdbx_strand_id
1 'polypeptide(L)'
;YTGMTPGDFRRFVETIAGKAGFPLDRLVLGGDHLGPNPWKHLPAPEAMEKAARMVDAYAEAGFTKIHLDASMGCAGEGAAPPDATIAARAAELAEVAEAAVERTAGAEPVYVIGTEVPVPGGALEAMGH
;
A
#
# COMPACT_ATOMS: atom_id res chain seq x y z
N TYR A 1 6.14 -8.21 9.16
CA TYR A 1 6.06 -9.42 10.02
C TYR A 1 6.61 -10.67 9.34
N THR A 2 6.58 -10.77 8.01
CA THR A 2 7.15 -11.91 7.27
C THR A 2 8.69 -11.94 7.23
N GLY A 3 9.35 -10.86 7.66
CA GLY A 3 10.79 -10.67 7.48
C GLY A 3 11.18 -10.34 6.03
N MET A 4 10.22 -10.08 5.13
CA MET A 4 10.47 -9.79 3.73
C MET A 4 10.27 -8.31 3.41
N THR A 5 11.19 -7.75 2.63
CA THR A 5 10.96 -6.51 1.88
C THR A 5 10.09 -6.78 0.63
N PRO A 6 9.56 -5.76 -0.06
CA PRO A 6 8.86 -5.96 -1.34
C PRO A 6 9.72 -6.70 -2.39
N GLY A 7 11.01 -6.38 -2.47
CA GLY A 7 11.95 -7.07 -3.36
C GLY A 7 12.16 -8.54 -3.00
N ASP A 8 12.19 -8.87 -1.70
CA ASP A 8 12.25 -10.27 -1.25
C ASP A 8 10.96 -11.02 -1.58
N PHE A 9 9.80 -10.38 -1.39
CA PHE A 9 8.51 -10.96 -1.73
C PHE A 9 8.40 -11.25 -3.23
N ARG A 10 8.82 -10.32 -4.09
CA ARG A 10 8.89 -10.54 -5.53
C ARG A 10 9.71 -11.77 -5.87
N ARG A 11 10.96 -11.86 -5.39
CA ARG A 11 11.85 -13.01 -5.65
C ARG A 11 11.24 -14.32 -5.15
N PHE A 12 10.59 -14.29 -4.00
CA PHE A 12 9.89 -15.44 -3.44
C PHE A 12 8.78 -15.94 -4.38
N VAL A 13 7.92 -15.04 -4.88
CA VAL A 13 6.84 -15.39 -5.80
C VAL A 13 7.38 -15.85 -7.17
N GLU A 14 8.38 -15.16 -7.73
CA GLU A 14 9.03 -15.55 -9.00
C GLU A 14 9.65 -16.94 -8.91
N THR A 15 10.24 -17.30 -7.76
CA THR A 15 10.78 -18.66 -7.53
C THR A 15 9.68 -19.72 -7.58
N ILE A 16 8.51 -19.43 -7.00
CA ILE A 16 7.36 -20.35 -7.04
C ILE A 16 6.82 -20.46 -8.47
N ALA A 17 6.65 -19.34 -9.16
CA ALA A 17 6.19 -19.31 -10.55
C ALA A 17 7.11 -20.13 -11.47
N GLY A 18 8.43 -19.97 -11.34
CA GLY A 18 9.41 -20.77 -12.09
C GLY A 18 9.29 -22.27 -11.84
N LYS A 19 9.11 -22.70 -10.59
CA LYS A 19 8.89 -24.11 -10.23
C LYS A 19 7.58 -24.67 -10.80
N ALA A 20 6.56 -23.83 -10.91
CA ALA A 20 5.26 -24.19 -11.48
C ALA A 20 5.20 -24.10 -13.01
N GLY A 21 6.26 -23.62 -13.67
CA GLY A 21 6.25 -23.33 -15.10
C GLY A 21 5.31 -22.18 -15.49
N PHE A 22 4.99 -21.29 -14.55
CA PHE A 22 4.14 -20.12 -14.80
C PHE A 22 4.98 -18.97 -15.37
N PRO A 23 4.56 -18.35 -16.48
CA PRO A 23 5.34 -17.33 -17.16
C PRO A 23 5.27 -15.99 -16.40
N LEU A 24 6.44 -15.38 -16.14
CA LEU A 24 6.57 -14.21 -15.25
C LEU A 24 5.96 -12.93 -15.84
N ASP A 25 5.84 -12.82 -17.16
CA ASP A 25 5.16 -11.71 -17.84
C ASP A 25 3.64 -11.68 -17.59
N ARG A 26 3.07 -12.78 -17.11
CA ARG A 26 1.67 -12.88 -16.69
C ARG A 26 1.47 -12.71 -15.18
N LEU A 27 2.55 -12.48 -14.43
CA LEU A 27 2.49 -12.26 -12.98
C LEU A 27 2.29 -10.77 -12.69
N VAL A 28 1.22 -10.44 -11.95
CA VAL A 28 0.98 -9.09 -11.44
C VAL A 28 1.22 -9.09 -9.94
N LEU A 29 2.06 -8.16 -9.47
CA LEU A 29 2.33 -7.95 -8.05
C LEU A 29 1.62 -6.68 -7.58
N GLY A 30 0.82 -6.82 -6.52
CA GLY A 30 0.03 -5.73 -5.95
C GLY A 30 0.42 -5.42 -4.51
N GLY A 31 0.51 -4.13 -4.18
CA GLY A 31 0.56 -3.62 -2.82
C GLY A 31 -0.85 -3.30 -2.34
N ASP A 32 -1.17 -3.69 -1.10
CA ASP A 32 -2.49 -3.54 -0.52
C ASP A 32 -2.46 -2.65 0.73
N HIS A 33 -3.45 -1.76 0.86
CA HIS A 33 -3.56 -0.74 1.92
C HIS A 33 -2.23 -0.05 2.26
N LEU A 34 -1.51 0.44 1.23
CA LEU A 34 -0.27 1.16 1.42
C LEU A 34 -0.57 2.56 1.94
N GLY A 35 -0.04 2.85 3.13
CA GLY A 35 -0.24 4.11 3.84
C GLY A 35 0.28 4.05 5.27
N PRO A 36 -0.12 4.98 6.14
CA PRO A 36 0.42 5.12 7.48
C PRO A 36 -0.08 4.06 8.48
N ASN A 37 -1.00 3.16 8.10
CA ASN A 37 -1.64 2.20 9.01
C ASN A 37 -0.66 1.40 9.92
N PRO A 38 0.47 0.86 9.43
CA PRO A 38 1.44 0.15 10.29
C PRO A 38 2.07 1.05 11.36
N TRP A 39 2.07 2.37 11.13
CA TRP A 39 2.68 3.41 11.96
C TRP A 39 1.68 4.41 12.52
N LYS A 40 0.38 4.10 12.51
CA LYS A 40 -0.68 5.01 12.99
C LYS A 40 -0.54 5.42 14.47
N HIS A 41 0.28 4.71 15.23
CA HIS A 41 0.64 5.04 16.61
C HIS A 41 1.68 6.17 16.72
N LEU A 42 2.26 6.61 15.60
CA LEU A 42 3.17 7.76 15.51
C LEU A 42 2.42 9.03 15.07
N PRO A 43 2.98 10.22 15.29
CA PRO A 43 2.47 11.46 14.70
C PRO A 43 2.42 11.38 13.17
N ALA A 44 1.44 12.06 12.56
CA ALA A 44 1.21 11.98 11.12
C ALA A 44 2.45 12.23 10.25
N PRO A 45 3.32 13.24 10.50
CA PRO A 45 4.53 13.44 9.70
C PRO A 45 5.46 12.21 9.71
N GLU A 46 5.67 11.59 10.87
CA GLU A 46 6.55 10.42 11.00
C GLU A 46 5.93 9.17 10.38
N ALA A 47 4.62 8.98 10.53
CA ALA A 47 3.91 7.87 9.91
C ALA A 47 3.91 7.97 8.38
N MET A 48 3.72 9.17 7.84
CA MET A 48 3.74 9.44 6.40
C MET A 48 5.14 9.27 5.81
N GLU A 49 6.21 9.69 6.50
CA GLU A 49 7.58 9.44 6.02
C GLU A 49 7.85 7.94 5.84
N LYS A 50 7.36 7.11 6.78
CA LYS A 50 7.50 5.66 6.69
C LYS A 50 6.61 5.06 5.60
N ALA A 51 5.40 5.59 5.43
CA ALA A 51 4.51 5.21 4.35
C ALA A 51 5.12 5.52 2.97
N ALA A 52 5.72 6.69 2.80
CA ALA A 52 6.43 7.08 1.59
C ALA A 52 7.57 6.11 1.27
N ARG A 53 8.46 5.82 2.24
CA ARG A 53 9.53 4.82 2.06
C ARG A 53 9.00 3.43 1.71
N MET A 54 7.84 3.05 2.25
CA MET A 54 7.19 1.79 1.91
C MET A 54 6.71 1.80 0.46
N VAL A 55 5.95 2.81 0.05
CA VAL A 55 5.43 2.95 -1.32
C VAL A 55 6.56 2.97 -2.34
N ASP A 56 7.62 3.73 -2.05
CA ASP A 56 8.86 3.78 -2.84
C ASP A 56 9.44 2.37 -3.05
N ALA A 57 9.61 1.60 -1.98
CA ALA A 57 10.16 0.24 -2.06
C ALA A 57 9.25 -0.75 -2.82
N TYR A 58 7.92 -0.57 -2.77
CA TYR A 58 6.98 -1.38 -3.57
C TYR A 58 7.12 -1.02 -5.06
N ALA A 59 7.14 0.26 -5.40
CA ALA A 59 7.30 0.74 -6.77
C ALA A 59 8.66 0.34 -7.36
N GLU A 60 9.77 0.54 -6.63
CA GLU A 60 11.11 0.12 -7.05
C GLU A 60 11.21 -1.41 -7.25
N ALA A 61 10.48 -2.20 -6.46
CA ALA A 61 10.42 -3.65 -6.64
C ALA A 61 9.56 -4.07 -7.86
N GLY A 62 8.93 -3.13 -8.56
CA GLY A 62 8.12 -3.37 -9.76
C GLY A 62 6.71 -3.87 -9.46
N PHE A 63 6.12 -3.49 -8.32
CA PHE A 63 4.70 -3.69 -8.08
C PHE A 63 3.90 -2.67 -8.89
N THR A 64 3.03 -3.15 -9.78
CA THR A 64 2.30 -2.31 -10.74
C THR A 64 0.84 -2.09 -10.37
N LYS A 65 0.35 -2.71 -9.29
CA LYS A 65 -0.93 -2.36 -8.67
C LYS A 65 -0.67 -1.80 -7.28
N ILE A 66 -1.04 -0.55 -7.03
CA ILE A 66 -0.77 0.15 -5.75
C ILE A 66 -2.10 0.63 -5.16
N HIS A 67 -2.51 0.05 -4.04
CA HIS A 67 -3.66 0.54 -3.26
C HIS A 67 -3.18 1.58 -2.25
N LEU A 68 -3.53 2.85 -2.45
CA LEU A 68 -3.18 3.95 -1.56
C LEU A 68 -4.33 4.22 -0.58
N ASP A 69 -4.09 3.88 0.68
CA ASP A 69 -5.05 4.06 1.77
C ASP A 69 -4.41 4.82 2.92
N ALA A 70 -4.73 6.12 3.00
CA ALA A 70 -4.34 7.01 4.09
C ALA A 70 -5.54 7.46 4.93
N SER A 71 -6.60 6.64 4.98
CA SER A 71 -7.88 6.97 5.61
C SER A 71 -7.87 6.92 7.14
N MET A 72 -6.87 6.25 7.73
CA MET A 72 -6.76 6.08 9.17
C MET A 72 -6.05 7.27 9.84
N GLY A 73 -6.56 7.69 10.99
CA GLY A 73 -5.91 8.68 11.83
C GLY A 73 -4.58 8.19 12.42
N CYS A 74 -3.59 9.09 12.44
CA CYS A 74 -2.34 8.90 13.17
C CYS A 74 -2.46 9.39 14.63
N ALA A 75 -1.38 9.29 15.42
CA ALA A 75 -1.40 9.73 16.81
C ALA A 75 -1.73 11.23 16.92
N GLY A 76 -2.74 11.54 17.73
CA GLY A 76 -3.25 12.90 17.90
C GLY A 76 -4.36 13.28 16.91
N GLU A 77 -4.72 12.40 15.97
CA GLU A 77 -5.85 12.58 15.06
C GLU A 77 -7.08 11.80 15.55
N GLY A 78 -8.27 12.18 15.06
CA GLY A 78 -9.47 11.36 15.21
C GLY A 78 -9.35 10.04 14.44
N ALA A 79 -10.32 9.13 14.58
CA ALA A 79 -10.28 7.82 13.93
C ALA A 79 -10.10 7.89 12.40
N ALA A 80 -10.70 8.91 11.77
CA ALA A 80 -10.52 9.24 10.37
C ALA A 80 -10.24 10.75 10.23
N PRO A 81 -9.20 11.16 9.48
CA PRO A 81 -9.00 12.55 9.09
C PRO A 81 -10.10 13.02 8.12
N PRO A 82 -10.22 14.34 7.87
CA PRO A 82 -11.09 14.84 6.82
C PRO A 82 -10.71 14.30 5.43
N ASP A 83 -11.69 14.10 4.54
CA ASP A 83 -11.47 13.58 3.18
C ASP A 83 -10.38 14.34 2.40
N ALA A 84 -10.31 15.66 2.56
CA ALA A 84 -9.27 16.48 1.93
C ALA A 84 -7.86 16.10 2.39
N THR A 85 -7.69 15.76 3.68
CA THR A 85 -6.42 15.29 4.24
C THR A 85 -6.08 13.89 3.72
N ILE A 86 -7.08 13.00 3.64
CA ILE A 86 -6.91 11.64 3.10
C ILE A 86 -6.46 11.71 1.64
N ALA A 87 -7.14 12.51 0.81
CA ALA A 87 -6.82 12.70 -0.59
C ALA A 87 -5.42 13.32 -0.78
N ALA A 88 -5.04 14.31 0.03
CA ALA A 88 -3.72 14.92 -0.03
C ALA A 88 -2.60 13.92 0.30
N ARG A 89 -2.79 13.10 1.35
CA ARG A 89 -1.84 12.03 1.72
C ARG A 89 -1.73 10.97 0.64
N ALA A 90 -2.85 10.57 0.04
CA ALA A 90 -2.84 9.62 -1.07
C ALA A 90 -2.10 10.19 -2.29
N ALA A 91 -2.29 11.47 -2.61
CA ALA A 91 -1.56 12.14 -3.68
C ALA A 91 -0.04 12.20 -3.40
N GLU A 92 0.37 12.54 -2.19
CA GLU A 92 1.79 12.52 -1.76
C GLU A 92 2.42 11.14 -1.97
N LEU A 93 1.71 10.06 -1.59
CA LEU A 93 2.19 8.70 -1.80
C LEU A 93 2.21 8.30 -3.28
N ALA A 94 1.26 8.78 -4.09
CA ALA A 94 1.28 8.56 -5.53
C ALA A 94 2.52 9.20 -6.17
N GLU A 95 2.84 10.45 -5.83
CA GLU A 95 4.05 11.14 -6.31
C GLU A 95 5.33 10.36 -5.99
N VAL A 96 5.40 9.76 -4.79
CA VAL A 96 6.54 8.90 -4.40
C VAL A 96 6.64 7.66 -5.29
N ALA A 97 5.52 6.99 -5.59
CA ALA A 97 5.51 5.85 -6.49
C ALA A 97 5.94 6.23 -7.92
N GLU A 98 5.44 7.34 -8.45
CA GLU A 98 5.82 7.84 -9.79
C GLU A 98 7.32 8.15 -9.86
N ALA A 99 7.86 8.85 -8.85
CA ALA A 99 9.28 9.14 -8.78
C ALA A 99 10.15 7.87 -8.72
N ALA A 100 9.69 6.80 -8.07
CA ALA A 100 10.40 5.52 -8.05
C ALA A 100 10.39 4.81 -9.41
N VAL A 101 9.28 4.90 -10.14
CA VAL A 101 9.14 4.33 -11.48
C VAL A 101 10.04 5.07 -12.48
N GLU A 102 10.09 6.40 -12.42
CA GLU A 102 11.01 7.21 -13.23
C GLU A 102 12.47 6.81 -13.01
N ARG A 103 12.89 6.60 -11.75
CA ARG A 103 14.27 6.19 -11.42
C ARG A 103 14.63 4.81 -11.96
N THR A 104 13.67 3.90 -12.03
CA THR A 104 13.90 2.51 -12.43
C THR A 104 13.59 2.25 -13.91
N ALA A 105 13.05 3.24 -14.63
CA ALA A 105 12.43 3.06 -15.95
C ALA A 105 11.44 1.87 -15.96
N GLY A 106 10.68 1.75 -14.87
CA GLY A 106 9.71 0.68 -14.65
C GLY A 106 8.41 0.88 -15.42
N ALA A 107 7.47 -0.06 -15.23
CA ALA A 107 6.11 0.11 -15.73
C ALA A 107 5.30 1.02 -14.80
N GLU A 108 4.50 1.91 -15.39
CA GLU A 108 3.60 2.79 -14.65
C GLU A 108 2.57 1.97 -13.85
N PRO A 109 2.35 2.30 -12.56
CA PRO A 109 1.42 1.59 -11.71
C PRO A 109 -0.02 2.03 -12.00
N VAL A 110 -0.96 1.13 -11.75
CA VAL A 110 -2.37 1.47 -11.59
C VAL A 110 -2.69 1.67 -10.12
N TYR A 111 -3.43 2.72 -9.82
CA TYR A 111 -3.79 3.10 -8.45
C TYR A 111 -5.20 2.66 -8.09
N VAL A 112 -5.34 2.13 -6.88
CA VAL A 112 -6.63 1.94 -6.20
C VAL A 112 -6.68 2.95 -5.06
N ILE A 113 -7.81 3.64 -4.92
CA ILE A 113 -8.05 4.63 -3.85
C ILE A 113 -9.28 4.25 -3.04
N GLY A 114 -9.36 4.79 -1.83
CA GLY A 114 -10.45 4.54 -0.89
C GLY A 114 -10.06 3.50 0.14
N THR A 115 -11.05 3.10 0.93
CA THR A 115 -10.92 2.09 1.96
C THR A 115 -12.27 1.40 2.05
N GLU A 116 -12.31 0.09 2.28
CA GLU A 116 -13.57 -0.62 2.46
C GLU A 116 -14.15 -0.34 3.84
N VAL A 117 -15.25 0.41 3.87
CA VAL A 117 -16.13 0.46 5.02
C VAL A 117 -17.54 0.05 4.57
N PRO A 118 -18.06 -1.13 4.98
CA PRO A 118 -17.51 -2.04 5.99
C PRO A 118 -16.60 -3.14 5.42
N VAL A 119 -15.80 -3.71 6.34
CA VAL A 119 -14.89 -4.86 6.23
C VAL A 119 -15.34 -5.92 5.21
N PRO A 120 -14.44 -6.54 4.41
CA PRO A 120 -14.81 -7.66 3.55
C PRO A 120 -15.41 -8.80 4.39
N GLY A 121 -16.70 -9.04 4.17
CA GLY A 121 -17.52 -9.94 4.99
C GLY A 121 -18.64 -9.16 5.68
N GLY A 122 -19.72 -8.93 4.94
CA GLY A 122 -20.94 -8.37 5.51
C GLY A 122 -21.46 -9.25 6.65
N ALA A 123 -21.19 -8.86 7.89
CA ALA A 123 -21.91 -9.22 9.10
C ALA A 123 -21.37 -8.38 10.28
N LEU A 124 -21.79 -7.13 10.37
CA LEU A 124 -21.97 -6.52 11.69
C LEU A 124 -23.43 -6.77 12.09
N GLU A 125 -23.71 -7.97 12.60
CA GLU A 125 -24.81 -8.08 13.54
C GLU A 125 -24.40 -7.28 14.78
N ALA A 126 -25.02 -6.11 14.95
CA ALA A 126 -25.02 -5.43 16.22
C ALA A 126 -25.76 -6.34 17.21
N MET A 127 -25.02 -7.08 18.04
CA MET A 127 -25.60 -7.70 19.23
C MET A 127 -25.93 -6.60 20.23
N GLY A 128 -27.10 -6.01 20.08
CA GLY A 128 -27.74 -5.24 21.13
C GLY A 128 -28.09 -6.16 22.29
N HIS A 129 -27.61 -5.81 23.48
CA HIS A 129 -28.20 -6.21 24.76
C HIS A 129 -28.64 -4.94 25.48
#